data_AF-F2BGI8-F1
#
_entry.id   AF-F2BGI8-F1
#
_cell.length_a   1.000
_cell.length_b   1.000
_cell.length_c   1.000
_cell.angle_alpha   90.00
_cell.angle_beta   90.00
_cell.angle_gamma   90.00
#
_symmetry.space_group_name_H-M   'P 1'
#
loop_
_entity.id
_entity.type
_entity.pdbx_description
1 polymer ?
#
loop_
_entity_poly.entity_id
_entity_poly.type
_entity_poly.pdbx_seq_one_letter_code
_entity_poly.pdbx_strand_id
1 'polypeptide(L)'
;MTQHTDITLTFEEIIAASRCRRDWLLQLIEEDIISIDGAPEHTLFSGFQLARIRRAQRLSRDFEAGIPALGLIMRLLDEVEELRKSQPPTVLLDESR
;
A
#
# COMPACT_ATOMS: atom_id res chain seq x y z
N MET A 1 -19.04 6.55 10.31
CA MET A 1 -18.37 5.80 11.39
C MET A 1 -17.96 4.44 10.85
N THR A 2 -16.87 4.39 10.10
CA THR A 2 -16.27 3.12 9.65
C THR A 2 -15.55 2.52 10.86
N GLN A 3 -16.12 1.45 11.40
CA GLN A 3 -15.47 0.63 12.43
C GLN A 3 -14.24 -0.02 11.78
N HIS A 4 -13.07 0.62 11.91
CA HIS A 4 -11.81 -0.06 11.65
C HIS A 4 -11.65 -1.07 12.78
N THR A 5 -11.80 -2.35 12.45
CA THR A 5 -11.11 -3.38 13.23
C THR A 5 -9.64 -3.05 13.09
N ASP A 6 -9.06 -2.36 14.07
CA ASP A 6 -7.64 -2.04 14.09
C ASP A 6 -6.87 -3.35 14.32
N ILE A 7 -6.66 -4.07 13.22
CA ILE A 7 -5.73 -5.18 13.17
C ILE A 7 -4.34 -4.56 13.28
N THR A 8 -3.68 -4.82 14.40
CA THR A 8 -2.28 -4.50 14.63
C THR A 8 -1.45 -5.77 14.61
N LEU A 9 -0.38 -5.76 13.84
CA LEU A 9 0.54 -6.88 13.61
C LEU A 9 1.95 -6.44 13.97
N THR A 10 2.68 -7.28 14.69
CA THR A 10 4.13 -7.16 14.83
C THR A 10 4.85 -7.40 13.49
N PHE A 11 6.16 -7.12 13.45
CA PHE A 11 6.99 -7.36 12.27
C PHE A 11 6.93 -8.82 11.80
N GLU A 12 7.00 -9.79 12.72
CA GLU A 12 6.91 -11.21 12.37
C GLU A 12 5.51 -11.59 11.86
N GLU A 13 4.46 -11.05 12.48
CA GLU A 13 3.09 -11.33 12.08
C GLU A 13 2.77 -10.75 10.70
N ILE A 14 3.28 -9.56 10.36
CA ILE A 14 3.05 -9.00 9.02
C ILE A 14 3.82 -9.75 7.94
N ILE A 15 5.02 -10.24 8.22
CA ILE A 15 5.77 -11.12 7.32
C ILE A 15 4.97 -12.41 7.08
N ALA A 16 4.49 -13.04 8.15
CA ALA A 16 3.69 -14.26 8.05
C ALA A 16 2.36 -14.03 7.30
N ALA A 17 1.65 -12.95 7.59
CA ALA A 17 0.36 -12.62 7.00
C ALA A 17 0.46 -12.18 5.52
N SER A 18 1.55 -11.54 5.13
CA SER A 18 1.83 -11.15 3.74
C SER A 18 2.51 -12.26 2.93
N ARG A 19 3.13 -13.24 3.61
CA ARG A 19 3.97 -14.28 3.00
C ARG A 19 5.10 -13.69 2.15
N CYS A 20 5.63 -12.53 2.56
CA CYS A 20 6.79 -11.91 1.92
C CYS A 20 8.09 -12.37 2.59
N ARG A 21 9.23 -12.11 1.94
CA ARG A 21 10.54 -12.33 2.57
C ARG A 21 10.90 -11.12 3.43
N ARG A 22 11.57 -11.37 4.57
CA ARG A 22 11.99 -10.30 5.51
C ARG A 22 12.84 -9.22 4.83
N ASP A 23 13.87 -9.63 4.10
CA ASP A 23 14.78 -8.74 3.37
C ASP A 23 14.03 -7.87 2.36
N TRP A 24 13.04 -8.44 1.69
CA TRP A 24 12.21 -7.71 0.74
C TRP A 24 11.33 -6.65 1.43
N LEU A 25 10.73 -6.96 2.58
CA LEU A 25 9.97 -5.97 3.35
C LEU A 25 10.85 -4.83 3.87
N LEU A 26 12.07 -5.14 4.31
CA LEU A 26 13.03 -4.12 4.72
C LEU A 26 13.39 -3.18 3.57
N GLN A 27 13.62 -3.71 2.36
CA GLN A 27 13.86 -2.89 1.16
C GLN A 27 12.66 -2.01 0.81
N LEU A 28 11.43 -2.49 0.98
CA LEU A 28 10.24 -1.66 0.77
C LEU A 28 10.14 -0.51 1.77
N ILE A 29 10.58 -0.72 3.01
CA ILE A 29 10.59 0.31 4.05
C ILE A 29 11.70 1.32 3.78
N GLU A 30 12.89 0.85 3.40
CA GLU A 30 14.04 1.70 3.05
C GLU A 30 13.73 2.64 1.86
N GLU A 31 12.94 2.15 0.90
CA GLU A 31 12.50 2.92 -0.27
C GLU A 31 11.19 3.70 -0.05
N ASP A 32 10.76 3.84 1.22
CA ASP A 32 9.53 4.54 1.64
C ASP A 32 8.24 4.05 0.96
N ILE A 33 8.25 2.84 0.39
CA ILE A 33 7.06 2.21 -0.21
C ILE A 33 6.08 1.82 0.90
N ILE A 34 6.61 1.37 2.04
CA ILE A 34 5.85 1.10 3.27
C ILE A 34 6.37 2.03 4.37
N SER A 35 5.60 3.06 4.68
CA SER A 35 5.94 3.99 5.77
C SER A 35 5.69 3.35 7.14
N ILE A 36 6.64 3.54 8.05
CA ILE A 36 6.58 3.12 9.45
C ILE A 36 7.15 4.21 10.36
N ASP A 37 6.75 4.20 11.63
CA ASP A 37 7.36 5.03 12.66
C ASP A 37 8.44 4.25 13.40
N GLY A 38 9.70 4.65 13.23
CA GLY A 38 10.85 4.06 13.93
C GLY A 38 11.38 2.77 13.30
N ALA A 39 11.86 1.86 14.15
CA ALA A 39 12.51 0.63 13.71
C ALA A 39 11.48 -0.47 13.40
N PRO A 40 11.57 -1.19 12.26
CA PRO A 40 10.59 -2.20 11.86
C PRO A 40 10.27 -3.23 12.93
N GLU A 41 11.28 -3.70 13.67
CA GLU A 41 11.19 -4.70 14.74
C GLU A 41 10.36 -4.22 15.95
N HIS A 42 10.24 -2.90 16.14
CA HIS A 42 9.53 -2.26 17.25
C HIS A 42 8.23 -1.56 16.81
N THR A 43 7.90 -1.58 15.52
CA THR A 43 6.70 -0.95 14.99
C THR A 43 5.55 -1.95 14.91
N LEU A 44 4.34 -1.49 15.23
CA LEU A 44 3.11 -2.21 14.93
C LEU A 44 2.58 -1.79 13.57
N PHE A 45 2.20 -2.77 12.77
CA PHE A 45 1.67 -2.58 11.43
C PHE A 45 0.16 -2.75 11.41
N SER A 46 -0.50 -1.85 10.71
CA SER A 46 -1.94 -1.86 10.49
C SER A 46 -2.36 -2.77 9.32
N GLY A 47 -3.65 -3.07 9.26
CA GLY A 47 -4.27 -3.69 8.08
C GLY A 47 -4.04 -2.90 6.78
N PHE A 48 -3.85 -1.57 6.86
CA PHE A 48 -3.51 -0.75 5.70
C PHE A 48 -2.12 -1.09 5.15
N GLN A 49 -1.10 -1.20 6.01
CA GLN A 49 0.25 -1.60 5.59
C GLN A 49 0.25 -3.02 5.03
N LEU A 50 -0.50 -3.96 5.64
CA LEU A 50 -0.63 -5.31 5.09
C LEU A 50 -1.24 -5.30 3.68
N ALA A 51 -2.31 -4.52 3.45
CA ALA A 51 -2.93 -4.39 2.13
C ALA A 51 -1.95 -3.78 1.11
N ARG A 52 -1.17 -2.77 1.53
CA ARG A 52 -0.16 -2.11 0.71
C ARG A 52 0.99 -3.05 0.32
N ILE A 53 1.50 -3.85 1.26
CA ILE A 53 2.52 -4.89 1.01
C ILE A 53 2.00 -5.90 -0.01
N ARG A 54 0.78 -6.42 0.16
CA ARG A 54 0.17 -7.38 -0.78
C ARG A 54 -0.01 -6.79 -2.17
N ARG A 55 -0.33 -5.49 -2.28
CA ARG A 55 -0.41 -4.77 -3.56
C ARG A 55 0.96 -4.69 -4.22
N ALA A 56 1.99 -4.30 -3.46
CA ALA A 56 3.36 -4.25 -3.93
C ALA A 56 3.85 -5.62 -4.44
N GLN A 57 3.55 -6.71 -3.72
CA GLN A 57 3.89 -8.08 -4.15
C GLN A 57 3.24 -8.46 -5.48
N ARG A 58 1.96 -8.10 -5.67
CA ARG A 58 1.26 -8.37 -6.94
C ARG A 58 1.92 -7.61 -8.08
N LEU A 59 2.14 -6.31 -7.92
CA LEU A 59 2.76 -5.47 -8.95
C LEU A 59 4.18 -5.91 -9.28
N SER A 60 4.99 -6.26 -8.27
CA SER A 60 6.35 -6.77 -8.50
C SER A 60 6.35 -8.03 -9.36
N ARG A 61 5.40 -8.96 -9.14
CA ARG A 61 5.25 -10.15 -9.99
C ARG A 61 4.69 -9.82 -11.37
N ASP A 62 3.63 -9.02 -11.44
CA ASP A 62 2.89 -8.79 -12.68
C ASP A 62 3.72 -7.95 -13.69
N PHE A 63 4.61 -7.11 -13.19
CA PHE A 63 5.50 -6.25 -13.99
C PHE A 63 6.97 -6.67 -13.95
N GLU A 64 7.31 -7.76 -13.24
CA GLU A 64 8.70 -8.16 -12.95
C GLU A 64 9.55 -6.98 -12.42
N ALA A 65 8.92 -6.09 -11.66
CA ALA A 65 9.49 -4.83 -11.25
C ALA A 65 10.41 -5.00 -10.02
N GLY A 66 11.63 -4.48 -10.13
CA GLY A 66 12.51 -4.25 -8.99
C GLY A 66 11.96 -3.16 -8.06
N ILE A 67 12.52 -3.05 -6.84
CA ILE A 67 12.03 -2.15 -5.79
C ILE A 67 11.89 -0.69 -6.26
N PRO A 68 12.87 -0.08 -6.98
CA PRO A 68 12.75 1.32 -7.39
C PRO A 68 11.56 1.56 -8.34
N ALA A 69 11.39 0.66 -9.32
CA ALA A 69 10.27 0.73 -10.26
C ALA A 69 8.93 0.52 -9.54
N LEU A 70 8.89 -0.41 -8.58
CA LEU A 70 7.72 -0.67 -7.77
C LEU A 70 7.31 0.55 -6.94
N GLY A 71 8.26 1.26 -6.34
CA GLY A 71 8.01 2.50 -5.61
C GLY A 71 7.38 3.58 -6.49
N LEU A 72 7.88 3.74 -7.71
CA LEU A 72 7.29 4.66 -8.68
C LEU A 72 5.85 4.26 -9.03
N ILE A 73 5.61 2.98 -9.36
CA ILE A 73 4.26 2.48 -9.72
C ILE A 73 3.28 2.71 -8.57
N MET A 74 3.68 2.38 -7.34
CA MET A 74 2.83 2.55 -6.15
C MET A 74 2.45 4.02 -5.94
N ARG A 75 3.41 4.94 -6.09
CA ARG A 75 3.18 6.39 -5.94
C ARG A 75 2.24 6.93 -7.02
N LEU A 76 2.41 6.49 -8.28
CA LEU A 76 1.51 6.86 -9.38
C LEU A 76 0.09 6.34 -9.15
N LEU A 77 -0.05 5.13 -8.62
CA LEU A 77 -1.34 4.55 -8.29
C LEU A 77 -2.03 5.29 -7.14
N ASP A 78 -1.28 5.73 -6.14
CA ASP A 78 -1.80 6.56 -5.06
C ASP A 78 -2.28 7.92 -5.63
N GLU A 79 -1.50 8.55 -6.50
CA GLU A 79 -1.87 9.81 -7.16
C GLU A 79 -3.17 9.67 -7.98
N VAL A 80 -3.29 8.61 -8.78
CA VAL A 80 -4.52 8.34 -9.56
C VAL A 80 -5.73 8.16 -8.65
N GLU A 81 -5.56 7.51 -7.50
CA GLU A 81 -6.64 7.30 -6.54
C GLU A 81 -7.09 8.63 -5.91
N GLU A 82 -6.14 9.51 -5.54
CA GLU A 82 -6.44 10.85 -5.02
C GLU A 82 -7.11 11.76 -6.08
N LEU A 83 -6.67 11.68 -7.33
CA LEU A 83 -7.30 12.39 -8.44
C LEU A 83 -8.75 11.94 -8.64
N ARG A 84 -9.03 10.63 -8.57
CA ARG A 84 -10.39 10.07 -8.71
C ARG A 84 -11.31 10.42 -7.56
N LYS A 85 -10.80 10.60 -6.35
CA LYS A 85 -11.59 11.11 -5.21
C LYS A 85 -11.93 12.58 -5.39
N SER A 86 -10.99 13.36 -5.95
CA SER A 86 -11.12 14.81 -6.14
C SER A 86 -11.99 15.19 -7.34
N GLN A 87 -12.01 14.35 -8.37
CA GLN A 87 -12.99 14.37 -9.45
C GLN A 87 -13.94 13.19 -9.27
N PRO A 88 -15.00 13.30 -8.43
CA PRO A 88 -16.06 12.31 -8.44
C PRO A 88 -16.50 12.16 -9.90
N PRO A 89 -16.76 10.91 -10.37
CA PRO A 89 -17.10 10.70 -11.76
C PRO A 89 -18.20 11.69 -12.10
N THR A 90 -17.94 12.57 -13.06
CA THR A 90 -18.97 13.39 -13.68
C THR A 90 -19.86 12.39 -14.42
N VAL A 91 -20.68 11.67 -13.65
CA VAL A 91 -21.95 11.17 -14.13
C VAL A 91 -22.64 12.45 -14.50
N LEU A 92 -22.61 12.71 -15.81
CA LEU A 92 -23.47 13.61 -16.54
C LEU A 92 -24.62 14.03 -15.63
N LEU A 93 -24.49 15.23 -15.05
CA LEU A 93 -25.67 16.07 -14.94
C LEU A 93 -26.06 16.24 -16.40
N ASP A 94 -26.87 15.27 -16.85
CA ASP A 94 -27.69 15.39 -18.01
C ASP A 94 -28.53 16.62 -17.73
N GLU A 95 -27.99 17.75 -18.19
CA GLU A 95 -28.65 19.01 -18.42
C GLU A 95 -29.72 18.77 -19.50
N SER A 96 -30.69 17.92 -19.16
CA SER A 96 -31.94 17.75 -19.86
C SER A 96 -32.97 18.62 -19.14
N ARG A 97 -32.93 19.89 -19.51
CA ARG A 97 -34.06 20.73 -19.96
C ARG A 97 -35.32 20.82 -19.09
#